data_AF-A0A814IW61-F1
#
_entry.id   AF-A0A814IW61-F1
#
_cell.length_a   1.000
_cell.length_b   1.000
_cell.length_c   1.000
_cell.angle_alpha   90.00
_cell.angle_beta   90.00
_cell.angle_gamma   90.00
#
_symmetry.space_group_name_H-M   'P 1'
#
loop_
_entity.id
_entity.type
_entity.pdbx_description
1 polymer ?
#
loop_
_entity_poly.entity_id
_entity_poly.type
_entity_poly.pdbx_seq_one_letter_code
_entity_poly.pdbx_strand_id
1 'polypeptide(L)'
;MMGLSVFTIARRFSSNAFANNEDLALGGPKATLTLADPDVERVRRNHLNDLENIVPFVLVGFFYVATNPDSNVALWHFRVFFASRLLHTISYQVPFPQPTRVLLWGAGFAATISMAVHVLQAITLK
;
A
#
# COMPACT_ATOMS: atom_id res chain seq x y z
N MET A 1 -0.82 -5.14 0.98
CA MET A 1 -1.29 -5.27 2.38
C MET A 1 -0.92 -6.61 3.03
N MET A 2 -1.68 -7.71 2.90
CA MET A 2 -1.37 -8.98 3.64
C MET A 2 -0.02 -9.61 3.25
N GLY A 3 0.38 -9.57 1.97
CA GLY A 3 1.71 -10.04 1.57
C GLY A 3 2.85 -9.27 2.25
N LEU A 4 2.66 -7.97 2.52
CA LEU A 4 3.66 -7.13 3.18
C LEU A 4 3.79 -7.43 4.67
N SER A 5 2.74 -7.88 5.35
CA SER A 5 2.86 -8.30 6.76
C SER A 5 3.70 -9.58 6.87
N VAL A 6 3.44 -10.57 6.02
CA VAL A 6 4.27 -11.79 5.94
C VAL A 6 5.72 -11.44 5.60
N PHE A 7 5.93 -10.53 4.64
CA PHE A 7 7.27 -10.10 4.26
C PHE A 7 8.00 -9.33 5.37
N THR A 8 7.29 -8.54 6.17
CA THR A 8 7.85 -7.87 7.35
C THR A 8 8.33 -8.90 8.38
N ILE A 9 7.51 -9.93 8.65
CA ILE A 9 7.86 -11.03 9.55
C ILE A 9 9.11 -11.75 9.03
N ALA A 10 9.13 -12.14 7.76
CA ALA A 10 10.28 -12.81 7.15
C ALA A 10 11.57 -11.96 7.27
N ARG A 11 11.46 -10.63 7.08
CA ARG A 11 12.60 -9.72 7.24
C ARG A 11 13.08 -9.63 8.69
N ARG A 12 12.18 -9.57 9.67
CA ARG A 12 12.54 -9.58 11.10
C ARG A 12 13.28 -10.84 11.52
N PHE A 13 12.83 -12.01 11.05
CA PHE A 13 13.54 -13.27 11.29
C PHE A 13 14.90 -13.31 10.57
N SER A 14 15.00 -12.73 9.37
CA SER A 14 16.27 -12.67 8.62
C SER A 14 17.29 -11.72 9.24
N SER A 15 16.86 -10.58 9.80
CA SER A 15 17.74 -9.60 10.44
C SER A 15 17.91 -9.82 11.94
N ASN A 16 17.18 -10.77 12.53
CA ASN A 16 17.08 -11.00 13.98
C ASN A 16 16.71 -9.72 14.77
N ALA A 17 16.03 -8.78 14.11
CA ALA A 17 15.61 -7.50 14.67
C ALA A 17 14.13 -7.58 15.08
N PHE A 18 13.91 -7.78 16.38
CA PHE A 18 12.58 -7.95 16.94
C PHE A 18 12.09 -6.65 17.60
N ALA A 19 10.78 -6.43 17.55
CA ALA A 19 10.15 -5.24 18.09
C ALA A 19 9.85 -5.37 19.59
N ASN A 20 9.58 -6.59 20.05
CA ASN A 20 9.15 -6.87 21.40
C ASN A 20 10.10 -7.84 22.10
N ASN A 21 10.08 -7.82 23.43
CA ASN A 21 10.99 -8.62 24.26
C ASN A 21 10.65 -10.12 24.23
N GLU A 22 9.38 -10.47 24.13
CA GLU A 22 8.91 -11.85 24.06
C GLU A 22 9.40 -12.57 22.80
N ASP A 23 9.57 -11.83 21.70
CA ASP A 23 10.00 -12.38 20.42
C ASP A 23 11.51 -12.66 20.38
N LEU A 24 12.29 -12.09 21.32
CA LEU A 24 13.74 -12.33 21.41
C LEU A 24 14.05 -13.80 21.71
N ALA A 25 13.17 -14.48 22.46
CA ALA A 25 13.29 -15.90 22.75
C ALA A 25 13.22 -16.76 21.48
N LEU A 26 12.52 -16.27 20.45
CA LEU A 26 12.39 -16.95 19.15
C LEU A 26 13.57 -16.65 18.20
N GLY A 27 14.28 -15.55 18.42
CA GLY A 27 15.40 -15.10 17.57
C GLY A 27 16.78 -15.68 17.93
N GLY A 28 16.88 -16.43 19.03
CA GLY A 28 18.13 -17.03 19.47
C GLY A 28 19.19 -16.01 19.94
N PRO A 29 20.47 -16.41 20.03
CA PRO A 29 21.51 -15.63 20.73
C PRO A 29 21.93 -14.33 20.03
N LYS A 30 21.51 -14.10 18.78
CA LYS A 30 21.79 -12.87 18.01
C LYS A 30 20.57 -11.95 17.90
N ALA A 31 19.47 -12.28 18.58
CA ALA A 31 18.27 -11.45 18.59
C ALA A 31 18.55 -10.10 19.25
N THR A 32 18.24 -9.02 18.54
CA THR A 32 18.36 -7.66 19.06
C THR A 32 16.98 -7.01 19.12
N LEU A 33 16.66 -6.41 20.27
CA LEU A 33 15.48 -5.58 20.43
C LEU A 33 15.73 -4.25 19.72
N THR A 34 15.27 -4.12 18.48
CA THR A 34 15.50 -2.90 17.70
C THR A 34 14.36 -2.68 16.73
N LEU A 35 13.77 -1.49 16.82
CA LEU A 35 12.74 -1.04 15.90
C LEU A 35 13.32 -0.43 14.61
N ALA A 36 14.60 -0.04 14.65
CA ALA A 36 15.28 0.77 13.63
C ALA A 36 16.02 -0.04 12.56
N ASP A 37 15.70 -1.32 12.37
CA ASP A 37 16.32 -2.11 11.30
C ASP A 37 15.92 -1.53 9.92
N PRO A 38 16.88 -1.08 9.10
CA PRO A 38 16.59 -0.34 7.87
C PRO A 38 15.74 -1.13 6.87
N ASP A 39 15.91 -2.45 6.80
CA ASP A 39 15.19 -3.34 5.90
C ASP A 39 13.75 -3.57 6.37
N VAL A 40 13.55 -3.80 7.67
CA VAL A 40 12.23 -3.94 8.29
C VAL A 40 11.45 -2.62 8.20
N GLU A 41 12.10 -1.49 8.49
CA GLU A 41 11.48 -0.16 8.34
C GLU A 41 11.09 0.14 6.90
N ARG A 42 11.89 -0.31 5.92
CA ARG A 42 11.56 -0.14 4.50
C ARG A 42 10.25 -0.85 4.17
N VAL A 43 10.06 -2.09 4.61
CA VAL A 43 8.79 -2.81 4.39
C VAL A 43 7.64 -2.13 5.13
N ARG A 44 7.87 -1.67 6.38
CA ARG A 44 6.87 -0.96 7.17
C ARG A 44 6.42 0.34 6.50
N ARG A 45 7.33 1.15 5.95
CA ARG A 45 6.99 2.37 5.20
C ARG A 45 6.15 2.07 3.96
N ASN A 46 6.46 0.98 3.25
CA ASN A 46 5.63 0.53 2.13
C ASN A 46 4.23 0.12 2.59
N HIS A 47 4.13 -0.59 3.72
CA HIS A 47 2.86 -0.99 4.30
C HIS A 47 2.01 0.21 4.74
N LEU A 48 2.63 1.23 5.36
CA LEU A 48 1.95 2.48 5.72
C LEU A 48 1.43 3.21 4.48
N ASN A 49 2.24 3.32 3.43
CA ASN A 49 1.80 3.94 2.18
C ASN A 49 0.64 3.15 1.53
N ASP A 50 0.67 1.82 1.57
CA ASP A 50 -0.47 1.00 1.15
C ASP A 50 -1.73 1.35 1.94
N LEU A 51 -1.64 1.51 3.26
CA LEU A 51 -2.76 1.85 4.13
C LEU A 51 -3.34 3.23 3.79
N GLU A 52 -2.47 4.24 3.65
CA GLU A 52 -2.83 5.62 3.30
C GLU A 52 -3.53 5.74 1.94
N ASN A 53 -3.29 4.82 1.00
CA ASN A 53 -3.88 4.90 -0.35
C ASN A 53 -5.05 3.91 -0.55
N ILE A 54 -4.96 2.71 0.00
CA ILE A 54 -5.99 1.68 -0.17
C ILE A 54 -7.22 2.00 0.67
N VAL A 55 -7.07 2.52 1.90
CA VAL A 55 -8.23 2.86 2.74
C VAL A 55 -9.10 3.93 2.08
N PRO A 56 -8.58 5.07 1.59
CA PRO A 56 -9.39 6.03 0.84
C PRO A 56 -9.96 5.45 -0.45
N PHE A 57 -9.19 4.64 -1.18
CA PHE A 57 -9.65 4.02 -2.42
C PHE A 57 -10.84 3.09 -2.21
N VAL A 58 -10.84 2.26 -1.17
CA VAL A 58 -11.95 1.36 -0.85
C VAL A 58 -13.20 2.16 -0.48
N LEU A 59 -13.05 3.23 0.33
CA LEU A 59 -14.16 4.11 0.70
C LEU A 59 -14.75 4.81 -0.53
N VAL A 60 -13.91 5.47 -1.33
CA VAL A 60 -14.36 6.17 -2.55
C VAL A 60 -14.93 5.19 -3.57
N GLY A 61 -14.29 4.02 -3.75
CA GLY A 61 -14.75 2.97 -4.64
C GLY A 61 -16.12 2.43 -4.25
N PHE A 62 -16.41 2.29 -2.95
CA PHE A 62 -17.73 1.91 -2.46
C PHE A 62 -18.79 2.95 -2.83
N PHE A 63 -18.53 4.23 -2.58
CA PHE A 63 -19.45 5.31 -2.99
C PHE A 63 -19.59 5.41 -4.51
N TYR A 64 -18.50 5.20 -5.25
CA TYR A 64 -18.51 5.21 -6.71
C TYR A 64 -19.41 4.12 -7.27
N VAL A 65 -19.32 2.87 -6.78
CA VAL A 65 -20.24 1.80 -7.19
C VAL A 65 -21.70 2.12 -6.84
N ALA A 66 -21.95 2.77 -5.70
CA ALA A 66 -23.29 3.19 -5.30
C ALA A 66 -23.92 4.25 -6.24
N THR A 67 -23.11 4.98 -7.01
CA THR A 67 -23.60 5.94 -8.02
C THR A 67 -24.01 5.29 -9.35
N ASN A 68 -23.93 3.96 -9.46
CA ASN A 68 -24.21 3.18 -10.67
C ASN A 68 -23.50 3.70 -11.94
N PRO A 69 -22.16 3.81 -11.92
CA PRO A 69 -21.36 4.31 -13.03
C PRO A 69 -21.30 3.28 -14.16
N ASP A 70 -20.81 3.69 -15.33
CA ASP A 70 -20.55 2.77 -16.43
C ASP A 70 -19.59 1.64 -16.00
N SER A 71 -20.01 0.40 -16.22
CA SER A 71 -19.30 -0.80 -15.79
C SER A 71 -17.89 -0.88 -16.37
N ASN A 72 -17.68 -0.45 -17.61
CA ASN A 72 -16.35 -0.51 -18.24
C ASN A 72 -15.40 0.52 -17.62
N VAL A 73 -15.88 1.75 -17.41
CA VAL A 73 -15.09 2.81 -16.78
C VAL A 73 -14.70 2.42 -15.36
N ALA A 74 -15.64 1.87 -14.58
CA ALA A 74 -15.36 1.41 -13.22
C ALA A 74 -14.26 0.34 -13.18
N LEU A 75 -14.35 -0.66 -14.07
CA LEU A 75 -13.39 -1.76 -14.15
C LEU A 75 -11.98 -1.27 -14.48
N TRP A 76 -11.85 -0.28 -15.35
CA TRP A 76 -10.56 0.34 -15.65
C TRP A 76 -9.96 1.09 -14.47
N HIS A 77 -10.75 1.83 -13.70
CA HIS A 77 -10.26 2.51 -12.49
C HIS A 77 -9.71 1.51 -11.46
N PHE A 78 -10.43 0.40 -11.24
CA PHE A 78 -9.96 -0.68 -10.35
C PHE A 78 -8.68 -1.35 -10.85
N ARG A 79 -8.59 -1.63 -12.15
CA ARG A 79 -7.40 -2.25 -12.77
C ARG A 79 -6.17 -1.35 -12.69
N VAL A 80 -6.32 -0.06 -13.03
CA VAL A 80 -5.23 0.91 -12.99
C VAL A 80 -4.73 1.07 -11.56
N PHE A 81 -5.64 1.25 -10.59
CA PHE A 81 -5.25 1.34 -9.18
C PHE A 81 -4.51 0.10 -8.72
N PHE A 82 -5.03 -1.10 -9.00
CA PHE A 82 -4.39 -2.36 -8.61
C PHE A 82 -2.98 -2.52 -9.22
N ALA A 83 -2.85 -2.29 -10.53
CA ALA A 83 -1.56 -2.36 -11.21
C ALA A 83 -0.56 -1.34 -10.63
N SER A 84 -1.02 -0.11 -10.39
CA SER A 84 -0.21 0.96 -9.80
C SER A 84 0.33 0.59 -8.42
N ARG A 85 -0.52 0.01 -7.55
CA ARG A 85 -0.11 -0.42 -6.20
C ARG A 85 0.84 -1.62 -6.23
N LEU A 86 0.59 -2.58 -7.11
CA LEU A 86 1.47 -3.74 -7.27
C LEU A 86 2.86 -3.31 -7.72
N LEU A 87 2.93 -2.46 -8.75
CA LEU A 87 4.19 -1.92 -9.26
C LEU A 87 4.87 -1.02 -8.23
N HIS A 88 4.12 -0.18 -7.51
CA HIS A 88 4.67 0.65 -6.43
C HIS A 88 5.34 -0.23 -5.36
N THR A 89 4.67 -1.30 -4.94
CA THR A 89 5.18 -2.27 -3.96
C THR A 89 6.49 -2.90 -4.43
N ILE A 90 6.55 -3.34 -5.69
CA ILE A 90 7.76 -3.92 -6.29
C ILE A 90 8.88 -2.88 -6.35
N SER A 91 8.57 -1.65 -6.80
CA SER A 91 9.54 -0.56 -6.90
C SER A 91 10.07 -0.09 -5.54
N TYR A 92 9.33 -0.35 -4.47
CA TYR A 92 9.76 -0.04 -3.11
C TYR A 92 10.81 -1.04 -2.61
N GLN A 93 10.63 -2.33 -2.95
CA GLN A 93 11.48 -3.41 -2.45
C GLN A 93 12.74 -3.62 -3.31
N VAL A 94 12.64 -3.37 -4.62
CA VAL A 94 13.77 -3.40 -5.55
C VAL A 94 14.43 -2.01 -5.57
N PRO A 95 15.77 -1.88 -5.65
CA PRO A 95 16.45 -0.59 -5.71
C PRO A 95 16.28 0.07 -7.09
N PHE A 96 15.06 0.46 -7.45
CA PHE A 96 14.82 1.30 -8.62
C PHE A 96 15.19 2.76 -8.33
N PRO A 97 15.80 3.47 -9.30
CA PRO A 97 16.06 4.89 -9.18
C PRO A 97 14.74 5.65 -9.03
N GLN A 98 14.74 6.69 -8.19
CA GLN A 98 13.72 7.75 -8.27
C GLN A 98 13.76 8.30 -9.71
N PRO A 99 12.64 8.58 -10.39
CA PRO A 99 11.32 8.96 -9.86
C PRO A 99 10.23 7.89 -9.94
N THR A 100 10.57 6.63 -10.24
CA THR A 100 9.62 5.52 -10.48
C THR A 100 8.55 5.37 -9.39
N ARG A 101 8.95 5.43 -8.11
CA ARG A 101 8.05 5.34 -6.95
C ARG A 101 7.00 6.46 -6.93
N VAL A 102 7.40 7.69 -7.22
CA VAL A 102 6.49 8.85 -7.20
C VAL A 102 5.50 8.78 -8.36
N LEU A 103 5.95 8.36 -9.54
CA LEU A 103 5.08 8.20 -10.70
C LEU A 103 4.02 7.11 -10.46
N LEU A 104 4.42 5.97 -9.91
CA LEU A 104 3.51 4.87 -9.57
C LEU A 104 2.58 5.19 -8.40
N TRP A 105 3.03 6.01 -7.45
CA TRP A 105 2.13 6.53 -6.42
C TRP A 105 1.10 7.51 -7.02
N GLY A 106 1.56 8.44 -7.86
CA GLY A 106 0.74 9.47 -8.50
C GLY A 106 -0.33 8.88 -9.42
N ALA A 107 -0.03 7.82 -10.17
CA ALA A 107 -1.02 7.15 -11.03
C ALA A 107 -2.17 6.54 -10.21
N GLY A 108 -1.86 5.88 -9.08
CA GLY A 108 -2.88 5.36 -8.16
C GLY A 108 -3.68 6.47 -7.50
N PHE A 109 -3.02 7.56 -7.10
CA PHE A 109 -3.67 8.71 -6.48
C PHE A 109 -4.61 9.44 -7.44
N ALA A 110 -4.20 9.60 -8.70
CA ALA A 110 -5.03 10.20 -9.76
C ALA A 110 -6.30 9.37 -10.02
N ALA A 111 -6.21 8.04 -10.01
CA ALA A 111 -7.37 7.17 -10.15
C ALA A 111 -8.38 7.37 -9.00
N THR A 112 -7.90 7.49 -7.75
CA THR A 112 -8.76 7.76 -6.59
C THR A 112 -9.43 9.14 -6.68
N ILE A 113 -8.68 10.17 -7.10
CA ILE A 113 -9.23 11.53 -7.29
C ILE A 113 -10.30 11.52 -8.38
N SER A 114 -10.05 10.86 -9.51
CA SER A 114 -11.02 10.73 -10.61
C SER A 114 -12.36 10.18 -10.11
N MET A 115 -12.33 9.05 -9.39
CA MET A 115 -13.55 8.47 -8.80
C MET A 115 -14.21 9.40 -7.78
N ALA A 116 -13.43 10.08 -6.94
CA ALA A 116 -13.96 11.00 -5.94
C ALA A 116 -14.69 12.19 -6.59
N VAL A 117 -14.14 12.75 -7.67
CA VAL A 117 -14.77 13.82 -8.44
C VAL A 117 -16.09 13.34 -9.06
N HIS A 118 -16.11 12.13 -9.63
CA HIS A 118 -17.34 11.54 -10.17
C HIS A 118 -18.42 11.35 -9.09
N VAL A 119 -18.05 10.87 -7.91
CA VAL A 119 -18.98 10.73 -6.78
C VAL A 119 -19.54 12.09 -6.37
N LEU A 120 -18.69 13.12 -6.24
CA LEU A 120 -19.13 14.46 -5.88
C LEU A 120 -20.08 15.05 -6.92
N GLN A 121 -19.76 14.92 -8.21
CA GLN A 121 -20.63 15.37 -9.30
C GLN A 121 -21.98 14.65 -9.30
N ALA A 122 -22.00 13.33 -9.07
CA ALA A 122 -23.23 12.55 -9.00
C ALA A 122 -24.13 12.94 -7.81
N ILE A 123 -23.55 13.49 -6.74
CA ILE A 123 -24.29 14.01 -5.59
C ILE A 123 -24.79 15.44 -5.86
N THR A 124 -23.96 16.31 -6.47
CA THR A 124 -24.30 17.73 -6.70
C THR A 124 -25.26 17.94 -7.88
N LEU A 125 -25.26 17.06 -8.87
CA LEU A 125 -26.12 17.15 -10.05
C LEU A 125 -27.47 16.41 -9.90
N LYS A 126 -27.79 15.95 -8.69
CA LYS A 126 -29.13 15.49 -8.28
C LYS A 126 -29.88 16.62 -7.62
#